data_AF-A0A356KZU8-F1
#
_entry.id   AF-A0A356KZU8-F1
#
_cell.length_a   1.000
_cell.length_b   1.000
_cell.length_c   1.000
_cell.angle_alpha   90.00
_cell.angle_beta   90.00
_cell.angle_gamma   90.00
#
_symmetry.space_group_name_H-M   'P 1'
#
loop_
_entity.id
_entity.type
_entity.pdbx_description
1 polymer ?
#
loop_
_entity_poly.entity_id
_entity_poly.type
_entity_poly.pdbx_seq_one_letter_code
_entity_poly.pdbx_strand_id
1 'polypeptide(L)'
;HNYIGTEHLLLGLIRENEGVAAQVLMNLNLKLEDVREEVLELLGADMSNSDSAPGGGDKPTKKSKTPALDAFGRDLTELAREGKLDPVIG
;
A
#
# COMPACT_ATOMS: atom_id res chain seq x y z
N HIS A 1 2.28 -5.58 -1.59
CA HIS A 1 3.32 -6.15 -2.47
C HIS A 1 3.15 -7.66 -2.56
N ASN A 2 2.96 -8.21 -3.76
CA ASN A 2 2.94 -9.67 -3.99
C ASN A 2 4.35 -10.29 -4.10
N TYR A 3 5.39 -9.45 -4.00
CA TYR A 3 6.80 -9.84 -4.11
C TYR A 3 7.62 -9.17 -3.00
N ILE A 4 8.73 -9.80 -2.62
CA ILE A 4 9.68 -9.29 -1.61
C ILE A 4 10.78 -8.50 -2.33
N GLY A 5 10.89 -7.21 -2.00
CA GLY A 5 11.94 -6.31 -2.46
C GLY A 5 13.02 -6.03 -1.40
N THR A 6 13.98 -5.17 -1.74
CA THR A 6 15.09 -4.78 -0.85
C THR A 6 14.62 -3.98 0.37
N GLU A 7 13.57 -3.19 0.20
CA GLU A 7 12.89 -2.44 1.26
C GLU A 7 12.29 -3.37 2.32
N HIS A 8 11.75 -4.52 1.92
CA HIS A 8 11.20 -5.50 2.84
C HIS A 8 12.30 -6.16 3.69
N LEU A 9 13.45 -6.42 3.08
CA LEU A 9 14.64 -6.95 3.78
C LEU A 9 15.15 -5.94 4.80
N LEU A 10 15.30 -4.67 4.40
CA LEU A 10 15.77 -3.61 5.29
C LEU A 10 14.79 -3.37 6.46
N LEU A 11 13.49 -3.29 6.18
CA LEU A 11 12.46 -3.17 7.22
C LEU A 11 12.45 -4.40 8.16
N GLY A 12 12.73 -5.59 7.63
CA GLY A 12 12.90 -6.81 8.42
C GLY A 12 14.10 -6.73 9.37
N LEU A 13 15.25 -6.26 8.89
CA LEU A 13 16.46 -6.07 9.70
C LEU A 13 16.27 -5.01 10.79
N ILE A 14 15.58 -3.91 10.48
CA ILE A 14 15.32 -2.83 11.45
C ILE A 14 14.27 -3.25 12.49
N ARG A 15 13.31 -4.09 12.12
CA ARG A 15 12.31 -4.64 13.06
C ARG A 15 12.95 -5.45 14.18
N GLU A 16 14.11 -6.05 13.93
CA GLU A 16 14.90 -6.75 14.93
C GLU A 16 15.85 -5.78 15.66
N ASN A 17 15.33 -5.15 16.72
CA ASN A 17 15.99 -4.05 17.43
C ASN A 17 17.29 -4.43 18.17
N GLU A 18 17.56 -5.73 18.33
CA GLU A 18 18.70 -6.29 19.08
C GLU A 18 19.74 -6.95 18.16
N GLY A 19 19.53 -6.90 16.83
CA GLY A 19 20.43 -7.51 15.85
C GLY A 19 21.71 -6.70 15.60
N VAL A 20 22.70 -7.34 14.98
CA VAL A 20 23.97 -6.69 14.57
C VAL A 20 23.71 -5.50 13.64
N ALA A 21 22.73 -5.61 12.74
CA ALA A 21 22.36 -4.52 11.82
C ALA A 21 21.84 -3.28 12.58
N ALA A 22 20.94 -3.47 13.55
CA ALA A 22 20.45 -2.40 14.41
C ALA A 22 21.60 -1.72 15.16
N GLN A 23 22.53 -2.51 15.70
CA GLN A 23 23.68 -2.00 16.43
C GLN A 23 24.65 -1.21 15.54
N VAL A 24 24.88 -1.66 14.30
CA VAL A 24 25.68 -0.92 13.31
C VAL A 24 25.02 0.43 12.98
N LEU A 25 23.71 0.45 12.74
CA LEU A 25 22.97 1.69 12.45
C LEU A 25 23.03 2.67 13.63
N MET A 26 22.85 2.19 14.86
CA MET A 26 22.99 3.03 16.06
C MET A 26 24.43 3.56 16.24
N ASN A 27 25.44 2.74 15.94
CA ASN A 27 26.85 3.15 15.99
C ASN A 27 27.20 4.22 14.94
N LEU A 28 26.44 4.28 13.83
CA LEU A 28 26.52 5.35 12.83
C LEU A 28 25.68 6.58 13.23
N ASN A 29 25.22 6.66 14.48
CA ASN A 29 24.38 7.72 15.01
C ASN A 29 23.01 7.86 14.32
N LEU A 30 22.51 6.79 13.70
CA LEU A 30 21.18 6.76 13.11
C LEU A 30 20.14 6.26 14.11
N LYS A 31 18.94 6.84 14.10
CA LYS A 31 17.79 6.27 14.79
C LYS A 31 17.03 5.36 13.83
N LEU A 32 16.67 4.19 14.32
CA LEU A 32 15.98 3.17 13.51
C LEU A 32 14.61 3.64 13.00
N GLU A 33 13.93 4.48 13.77
CA GLU A 33 12.63 5.02 13.35
C GLU A 33 12.74 6.01 12.21
N ASP A 34 13.77 6.86 12.22
CA ASP A 34 14.04 7.81 11.14
C ASP A 34 14.32 7.03 9.82
N VAL A 35 15.09 5.93 9.89
CA VAL A 35 15.36 5.08 8.72
C VAL A 35 14.09 4.40 8.21
N ARG A 36 13.23 3.94 9.12
CA ARG A 36 11.95 3.31 8.74
C ARG A 36 11.02 4.31 8.05
N GLU A 37 10.92 5.52 8.56
CA GLU A 37 10.07 6.58 8.01
C GLU A 37 10.53 6.95 6.59
N GLU A 38 11.84 7.13 6.38
CA GLU A 38 12.43 7.41 5.07
C GLU A 38 12.11 6.32 4.04
N VAL A 39 12.24 5.03 4.43
CA VAL A 39 11.94 3.90 3.54
C VAL A 39 10.46 3.87 3.16
N LEU A 40 9.56 4.20 4.10
CA LEU A 40 8.12 4.26 3.84
C LEU A 40 7.75 5.44 2.93
N GLU A 41 8.41 6.58 3.08
CA GLU A 41 8.20 7.75 2.23
C GLU A 41 8.59 7.44 0.78
N LEU A 42 9.76 6.83 0.56
CA LEU A 42 10.22 6.40 -0.75
C LEU A 42 9.25 5.38 -1.39
N LEU A 43 8.76 4.42 -0.60
CA LEU A 43 7.80 3.42 -1.09
C LEU A 43 6.44 4.05 -1.49
N GLY A 44 5.97 5.02 -0.71
CA GLY A 44 4.75 5.77 -1.01
C GLY A 44 4.87 6.60 -2.29
N ALA A 45 6.06 7.17 -2.55
CA ALA A 45 6.35 7.87 -3.80
C ALA A 45 6.44 6.91 -5.00
N ASP A 46 7.05 5.72 -4.85
CA ASP A 46 7.16 4.73 -5.94
C ASP A 46 5.80 4.13 -6.35
N MET A 47 4.87 3.93 -5.40
CA MET A 47 3.51 3.49 -5.75
C MET A 47 2.75 4.50 -6.59
N SER A 48 3.04 5.81 -6.44
CA SER A 48 2.41 6.85 -7.27
C SER A 48 2.93 6.87 -8.71
N ASN A 49 4.09 6.26 -8.96
CA ASN A 49 4.73 6.21 -10.29
C ASN A 49 4.44 4.90 -11.06
N SER A 50 4.00 3.83 -10.39
CA SER A 50 3.80 2.52 -11.03
C SER A 50 2.40 2.26 -11.61
N ASP A 51 1.42 3.14 -11.33
CA ASP A 51 0.05 3.03 -11.87
C ASP A 51 -0.28 4.18 -12.84
N SER A 52 0.55 4.34 -13.87
CA SER A 52 0.19 5.16 -15.04
C SER A 52 -0.70 4.37 -16.01
N ALA A 53 -1.97 4.24 -15.67
CA ALA A 53 -3.05 3.98 -16.62
C ALA A 53 -3.95 5.23 -16.72
N PRO A 54 -4.17 5.81 -17.93
CA PRO A 54 -4.96 7.03 -18.08
C PRO A 54 -6.44 6.69 -18.15
N GLY A 55 -7.28 7.24 -17.26
CA GLY A 55 -8.73 7.10 -17.43
C GLY A 55 -9.62 7.57 -16.30
N GLY A 56 -9.99 8.85 -16.34
CA GLY A 56 -11.40 9.23 -16.20
C GLY A 56 -11.99 9.46 -14.80
N GLY A 57 -12.14 10.74 -14.48
CA GLY A 57 -13.42 11.26 -13.98
C GLY A 57 -13.67 11.18 -12.48
N ASP A 58 -13.33 12.27 -11.80
CA ASP A 58 -13.96 12.72 -10.57
C ASP A 58 -15.50 12.58 -10.65
N LYS A 59 -16.10 11.76 -9.78
CA LYS A 59 -17.54 11.82 -9.48
C LYS A 59 -17.86 11.31 -8.06
N PRO A 60 -18.91 11.86 -7.42
CA PRO A 60 -19.06 11.89 -5.98
C PRO A 60 -19.60 10.56 -5.44
N THR A 61 -19.00 10.07 -4.36
CA THR A 61 -19.48 8.93 -3.58
C THR A 61 -20.81 9.30 -2.90
N LYS A 62 -21.92 8.85 -3.47
CA LYS A 62 -23.24 8.96 -2.83
C LYS A 62 -23.25 8.03 -1.62
N LYS A 63 -23.12 8.58 -0.41
CA LYS A 63 -23.39 7.85 0.84
C LYS A 63 -24.85 7.37 0.83
N SER A 64 -25.03 6.04 0.80
CA SER A 64 -26.33 5.38 0.81
C SER A 64 -27.05 5.62 2.14
N LYS A 65 -28.38 5.52 2.14
CA LYS A 65 -29.19 5.52 3.38
C LYS A 65 -29.13 4.19 4.15
N THR A 66 -28.19 3.30 3.82
CA THR A 66 -28.14 1.91 4.29
C THR A 66 -26.72 1.56 4.77
N PRO A 67 -26.37 1.90 6.02
CA PRO A 67 -25.02 1.72 6.57
C PRO A 67 -24.54 0.27 6.59
N ALA A 68 -25.46 -0.70 6.71
CA ALA A 68 -25.11 -2.12 6.69
C ALA A 68 -24.67 -2.60 5.29
N LEU A 69 -25.25 -2.03 4.23
CA LEU A 69 -24.88 -2.38 2.86
C LEU A 69 -23.50 -1.80 2.52
N ASP A 70 -23.19 -0.61 3.03
CA ASP A 70 -21.88 0.04 2.83
C ASP A 70 -20.74 -0.70 3.58
N ALA A 71 -21.05 -1.33 4.73
CA ALA A 71 -20.07 -2.05 5.54
C ALA A 71 -19.79 -3.49 5.08
N PHE A 72 -20.78 -4.16 4.47
CA PHE A 72 -20.70 -5.59 4.15
C PHE A 72 -20.99 -5.94 2.68
N GLY A 73 -21.52 -5.00 1.90
CA GLY A 73 -21.81 -5.18 0.48
C GLY A 73 -20.59 -4.89 -0.40
N ARG A 74 -20.51 -5.57 -1.54
CA ARG A 74 -19.61 -5.22 -2.64
C ARG A 74 -20.45 -4.72 -3.82
N ASP A 75 -20.13 -3.56 -4.35
CA ASP A 75 -20.82 -3.02 -5.53
C ASP A 75 -20.23 -3.61 -6.82
N LEU A 76 -20.98 -4.49 -7.48
CA LEU A 76 -20.57 -5.13 -8.74
C LEU A 76 -20.50 -4.14 -9.91
N THR A 77 -21.27 -3.04 -9.87
CA THR A 77 -21.28 -2.01 -10.91
C THR A 77 -20.00 -1.18 -10.85
N GLU A 78 -19.53 -0.89 -9.65
CA GLU A 78 -18.25 -0.22 -9.40
C GLU A 78 -17.08 -1.12 -9.83
N LEU A 79 -17.06 -2.38 -9.38
CA LEU A 79 -16.03 -3.34 -9.78
C LEU A 79 -15.98 -3.57 -11.30
N ALA A 80 -17.12 -3.58 -11.98
CA ALA A 80 -17.19 -3.65 -13.44
C ALA A 80 -16.61 -2.40 -14.11
N ARG A 81 -16.91 -1.21 -13.59
CA ARG A 81 -16.37 0.06 -14.10
C ARG A 81 -14.85 0.17 -13.91
N GLU A 82 -14.35 -0.35 -12.79
CA GLU A 82 -12.92 -0.42 -12.47
C GLU A 82 -12.19 -1.56 -13.21
N GLY A 83 -12.88 -2.37 -14.02
CA GLY A 83 -12.29 -3.49 -14.75
C GLY A 83 -11.78 -4.63 -13.87
N LYS A 84 -12.19 -4.66 -12.59
CA LYS A 84 -11.83 -5.69 -11.60
C LYS A 84 -12.82 -6.85 -11.57
N LEU A 85 -13.90 -6.78 -12.34
CA LEU A 85 -14.90 -7.84 -12.44
C LEU A 85 -14.50 -8.84 -13.53
N ASP A 86 -14.33 -10.12 -13.17
CA ASP A 86 -14.05 -11.18 -14.12
C ASP A 86 -15.21 -11.37 -15.13
N PRO A 87 -14.91 -11.66 -16.40
CA PRO A 87 -15.94 -11.91 -17.39
C PRO A 87 -16.75 -13.17 -17.03
N VAL A 88 -18.07 -13.07 -17.11
CA VAL A 88 -18.96 -14.22 -16.92
C VAL A 88 -19.11 -14.99 -18.23
N ILE A 89 -18.82 -16.29 -18.21
CA ILE A 89 -19.10 -17.20 -19.33
C ILE A 89 -20.50 -17.77 -19.10
N GLY A 90 -21.39 -17.55 -20.06
CA GLY A 90 -22.78 -18.06 -20.06
C GLY A 90 -22.98 -19.23 -21.01
#